data_AF-A0AAN8QBR6-F1
#
_entry.id   AF-A0AAN8QBR6-F1
#
_cell.length_a   1.000
_cell.length_b   1.000
_cell.length_c   1.000
_cell.angle_alpha   90.00
_cell.angle_beta   90.00
_cell.angle_gamma   90.00
#
_symmetry.space_group_name_H-M   'P 1'
#
loop_
_entity.id
_entity.type
_entity.pdbx_description
1 polymer ?
#
loop_
_entity_poly.entity_id
_entity_poly.type
_entity_poly.pdbx_seq_one_letter_code
_entity_poly.pdbx_strand_id
1 'polypeptide(L)'
;QELEETEELDIQLKVFNENKEEDSIELSHRLDDIRAEMDDMGEVYHLLSNMVKDTGSETYFLSILQHLLLIRNDYYIRPQYYKVIEECVSQVVLHRSGMDPDFGYRERLDVDFTHLIDQCVDKAKVDESELKAAEFSKKFDEEFSARQEAQAESQKKEEKIKELEGQICNLKTQIAAGPAAAGTRVPPPALPGGLAPPPPPPPGMAGMPPPPPPPPPP
;
A
#
# COMPACT_ATOMS: atom_id res chain seq x y z
N GLN A 1 -43.77 -36.14 32.89
CA GLN A 1 -44.31 -34.80 33.15
C GLN A 1 -43.17 -33.80 33.34
N GLU A 2 -42.42 -33.78 34.45
CA GLU A 2 -41.26 -32.84 34.59
C GLU A 2 -40.17 -33.00 33.50
N LEU A 3 -39.84 -34.23 33.10
CA LEU A 3 -38.87 -34.49 32.01
C LEU A 3 -39.36 -34.04 30.63
N GLU A 4 -40.68 -34.12 30.41
CA GLU A 4 -41.32 -33.78 29.13
C GLU A 4 -41.50 -32.25 29.01
N GLU A 5 -41.79 -31.58 30.14
CA GLU A 5 -41.78 -30.11 30.26
C GLU A 5 -40.36 -29.53 30.06
N THR A 6 -39.32 -30.24 30.49
CA THR A 6 -37.92 -29.82 30.28
C THR A 6 -37.51 -30.00 28.81
N GLU A 7 -37.90 -31.10 28.17
CA GLU A 7 -37.62 -31.37 26.76
C GLU A 7 -38.34 -30.39 25.83
N GLU A 8 -39.62 -30.06 26.12
CA GLU A 8 -40.36 -29.05 25.38
C GLU A 8 -39.74 -27.66 25.52
N LEU A 9 -39.29 -27.29 26.73
CA LEU A 9 -38.61 -26.02 26.98
C LEU A 9 -37.26 -25.93 26.24
N ASP A 10 -36.48 -27.01 26.21
CA ASP A 10 -35.21 -27.07 25.48
C ASP A 10 -35.42 -26.95 23.97
N ILE A 11 -36.47 -27.57 23.42
CA ILE A 11 -36.85 -27.42 22.02
C ILE A 11 -37.22 -25.97 21.73
N GLN A 12 -38.06 -25.35 22.55
CA GLN A 12 -38.46 -23.96 22.36
C GLN A 12 -37.28 -22.99 22.48
N LEU A 13 -36.36 -23.21 23.43
CA LEU A 13 -35.15 -22.40 23.59
C LEU A 13 -34.21 -22.55 22.40
N LYS A 14 -34.10 -23.77 21.85
CA LYS A 14 -33.31 -24.03 20.64
C LYS A 14 -33.88 -23.29 19.44
N VAL A 15 -35.19 -23.39 19.20
CA VAL A 15 -35.86 -22.66 18.11
C VAL A 15 -35.69 -21.16 18.28
N PHE A 16 -35.86 -20.64 19.51
CA PHE A 16 -35.64 -19.21 19.79
C PHE A 16 -34.21 -18.75 19.44
N ASN A 17 -33.20 -19.54 19.82
CA ASN A 17 -31.81 -19.20 19.51
C ASN A 17 -31.48 -19.34 18.02
N GLU A 18 -32.03 -20.34 17.33
CA GLU A 18 -31.85 -20.51 15.89
C GLU A 18 -32.46 -19.33 15.11
N ASN A 19 -33.71 -18.97 15.42
CA ASN A 19 -34.37 -17.80 14.84
C ASN A 19 -33.60 -16.50 15.10
N LYS A 20 -33.12 -16.31 16.33
CA LYS A 20 -32.30 -15.15 16.69
C LYS A 20 -31.02 -15.06 15.86
N GLU A 21 -30.34 -16.18 15.63
CA GLU A 21 -29.12 -16.22 14.83
C GLU A 21 -29.43 -15.96 13.34
N GLU A 22 -30.52 -16.53 12.82
CA GLU A 22 -31.00 -16.27 11.46
C GLU A 22 -31.29 -14.78 11.23
N ASP A 23 -32.02 -14.12 12.15
CA ASP A 23 -32.32 -12.69 12.07
C ASP A 23 -31.04 -11.83 12.06
N SER A 24 -30.04 -12.21 12.87
CA SER A 24 -28.74 -11.53 12.92
C SER A 24 -27.97 -11.69 11.61
N ILE A 25 -27.98 -12.89 11.01
CA ILE A 25 -27.35 -13.16 9.72
C ILE A 25 -28.05 -12.38 8.61
N GLU A 26 -29.38 -12.37 8.57
CA GLU A 26 -30.15 -11.61 7.58
C GLU A 26 -29.82 -10.11 7.65
N LEU A 27 -29.78 -9.53 8.85
CA LEU A 27 -29.46 -8.12 9.02
C LEU A 27 -28.04 -7.79 8.56
N SER A 28 -27.08 -8.71 8.79
CA SER A 28 -25.70 -8.56 8.30
C SER A 28 -25.62 -8.57 6.77
N HIS A 29 -26.33 -9.49 6.10
CA HIS A 29 -26.40 -9.54 4.65
C HIS A 29 -27.02 -8.28 4.05
N ARG A 30 -28.08 -7.74 4.68
CA ARG A 30 -28.68 -6.47 4.25
C ARG A 30 -27.69 -5.31 4.34
N LEU A 31 -26.84 -5.28 5.35
CA LEU A 31 -25.79 -4.26 5.44
C LEU A 31 -24.74 -4.43 4.34
N ASP A 32 -24.37 -5.66 4.00
CA ASP A 32 -23.44 -5.93 2.90
C ASP A 32 -24.01 -5.50 1.55
N ASP A 33 -25.31 -5.75 1.30
CA ASP A 33 -26.01 -5.28 0.11
C ASP A 33 -26.01 -3.75 0.04
N ILE A 34 -26.33 -3.07 1.16
CA ILE A 34 -26.28 -1.60 1.23
C ILE A 34 -24.87 -1.08 0.93
N ARG A 35 -23.82 -1.71 1.47
CA ARG A 35 -22.43 -1.32 1.22
C ARG A 35 -22.02 -1.52 -0.24
N ALA A 36 -22.60 -2.49 -0.93
CA ALA A 36 -22.34 -2.75 -2.34
C ALA A 36 -23.09 -1.78 -3.26
N GLU A 37 -24.32 -1.40 -2.90
CA GLU A 37 -25.17 -0.51 -3.70
C GLU A 37 -24.95 0.99 -3.42
N MET A 38 -24.51 1.34 -2.20
CA MET A 38 -24.35 2.72 -1.74
C MET A 38 -22.89 3.02 -1.38
N ASP A 39 -22.06 3.30 -2.40
CA ASP A 39 -20.64 3.63 -2.25
C ASP A 39 -20.34 5.15 -2.24
N ASP A 40 -21.31 6.00 -2.62
CA ASP A 40 -21.20 7.45 -2.55
C ASP A 40 -21.67 8.03 -1.20
N MET A 41 -20.77 8.74 -0.52
CA MET A 41 -21.04 9.36 0.78
C MET A 41 -22.12 10.45 0.71
N GLY A 42 -22.18 11.22 -0.38
CA GLY A 42 -23.15 12.29 -0.56
C GLY A 42 -24.57 11.74 -0.70
N GLU A 43 -24.75 10.69 -1.49
CA GLU A 43 -26.02 9.99 -1.66
C GLU A 43 -26.53 9.37 -0.36
N VAL A 44 -25.68 8.65 0.38
CA VAL A 44 -26.02 8.09 1.70
C VAL A 44 -26.44 9.19 2.67
N TYR A 45 -25.69 10.29 2.73
CA TYR A 45 -26.01 11.44 3.58
C TYR A 45 -27.37 12.04 3.21
N HIS A 46 -27.63 12.26 1.92
CA HIS A 46 -28.89 12.83 1.46
C HIS A 46 -30.07 11.91 1.76
N LEU A 47 -29.93 10.60 1.59
CA LEU A 47 -30.95 9.63 1.94
C LEU A 47 -31.27 9.67 3.44
N LEU A 48 -30.24 9.57 4.29
CA LEU A 48 -30.41 9.63 5.75
C LEU A 48 -31.04 10.96 6.20
N SER A 49 -30.56 12.08 5.64
CA SER A 49 -31.10 13.40 5.92
C SER A 49 -32.59 13.50 5.56
N ASN A 50 -33.00 12.94 4.42
CA ASN A 50 -34.41 12.92 4.02
C ASN A 50 -35.26 12.03 4.93
N MET A 51 -34.72 10.91 5.40
CA MET A 51 -35.43 9.99 6.30
C MET A 51 -35.71 10.59 7.68
N VAL A 52 -34.79 11.40 8.22
CA VAL A 52 -34.95 12.00 9.55
C VAL A 52 -35.64 13.36 9.52
N LYS A 53 -35.76 13.99 8.35
CA LYS A 53 -36.36 15.32 8.19
C LYS A 53 -37.80 15.36 8.68
N ASP A 54 -38.15 16.44 9.38
CA ASP A 54 -39.48 16.68 9.96
C ASP A 54 -39.90 15.61 10.98
N THR A 55 -38.94 14.87 11.56
CA THR A 55 -39.15 13.89 12.63
C THR A 55 -38.44 14.30 13.92
N GLY A 56 -38.79 13.64 15.04
CA GLY A 56 -38.08 13.85 16.31
C GLY A 56 -36.59 13.48 16.27
N SER A 57 -36.17 12.67 15.28
CA SER A 57 -34.79 12.21 15.11
C SER A 57 -33.86 13.26 14.52
N GLU A 58 -34.40 14.29 13.85
CA GLU A 58 -33.62 15.30 13.11
C GLU A 58 -32.59 16.00 13.99
N THR A 59 -32.98 16.37 15.21
CA THR A 59 -32.09 17.07 16.17
C THR A 59 -30.94 16.18 16.66
N TYR A 60 -31.19 14.88 16.81
CA TYR A 60 -30.18 13.91 17.22
C TYR A 60 -29.19 13.64 16.08
N PHE A 61 -29.67 13.47 14.84
CA PHE A 61 -28.80 13.29 13.68
C PHE A 61 -27.89 14.50 13.47
N LEU A 62 -28.43 15.73 13.57
CA LEU A 62 -27.63 16.95 13.52
C LEU A 62 -26.58 16.99 14.64
N SER A 63 -26.97 16.64 15.87
CA SER A 63 -26.06 16.59 17.00
C SER A 63 -24.92 15.60 16.78
N ILE A 64 -25.18 14.40 16.25
CA ILE A 64 -24.14 13.41 15.91
C ILE A 64 -23.10 14.00 14.96
N LEU A 65 -23.55 14.64 13.86
CA LEU A 65 -22.65 15.27 12.89
C LEU A 65 -21.80 16.38 13.53
N GLN A 66 -22.40 17.20 14.39
CA GLN A 66 -21.68 18.25 15.13
C GLN A 66 -20.60 17.68 16.06
N HIS A 67 -20.86 16.55 16.74
CA HIS A 67 -19.86 15.89 17.56
C HIS A 67 -18.71 15.33 16.72
N LEU A 68 -18.98 14.79 15.52
CA LEU A 68 -17.93 14.34 14.60
C LEU A 68 -16.99 15.49 14.20
N LEU A 69 -17.50 16.73 14.06
CA LEU A 69 -16.67 17.91 13.78
C LEU A 69 -15.71 18.28 14.92
N LEU A 70 -16.00 17.85 16.16
CA LEU A 70 -15.14 18.09 17.33
C LEU A 70 -13.98 17.10 17.44
N ILE A 71 -13.96 16.04 16.62
CA ILE A 71 -12.85 15.08 16.60
C ILE A 71 -11.56 15.80 16.22
N ARG A 72 -10.52 15.61 17.04
CA ARG A 72 -9.21 16.24 16.87
C ARG A 72 -8.68 16.05 15.45
N ASN A 73 -8.13 17.11 14.86
CA ASN A 73 -7.51 17.07 13.53
C ASN A 73 -6.09 16.52 13.60
N ASP A 74 -5.98 15.24 13.92
CA ASP A 74 -4.72 14.51 14.05
C ASP A 74 -4.74 13.33 13.09
N TYR A 75 -3.72 13.22 12.24
CA TYR A 75 -3.66 12.23 11.17
C TYR A 75 -3.74 10.77 11.68
N TYR A 76 -3.13 10.47 12.83
CA TYR A 76 -3.07 9.11 13.36
C TYR A 76 -4.22 8.78 14.31
N ILE A 77 -4.67 9.78 15.09
CA ILE A 77 -5.69 9.57 16.12
C ILE A 77 -7.11 9.72 15.56
N ARG A 78 -7.33 10.58 14.55
CA ARG A 78 -8.66 10.77 13.95
C ARG A 78 -9.25 9.47 13.40
N PRO A 79 -8.52 8.63 12.63
CA PRO A 79 -9.06 7.34 12.19
C PRO A 79 -9.49 6.43 13.35
N GLN A 80 -8.80 6.47 14.49
CA GLN A 80 -9.15 5.66 15.66
C GLN A 80 -10.47 6.10 16.30
N TYR A 81 -10.72 7.41 16.37
CA TYR A 81 -12.03 7.94 16.80
C TYR A 81 -13.15 7.43 15.89
N TYR A 82 -12.99 7.52 14.57
CA TYR A 82 -14.00 7.03 13.63
C TYR A 82 -14.19 5.52 13.73
N LYS A 83 -13.12 4.75 13.95
CA LYS A 83 -13.20 3.29 14.12
C LYS A 83 -14.00 2.91 15.37
N VAL A 84 -13.76 3.57 16.50
CA VAL A 84 -14.53 3.37 17.74
C VAL A 84 -16.01 3.74 17.53
N ILE A 85 -16.28 4.88 16.89
CA ILE A 85 -17.65 5.35 16.66
C ILE A 85 -18.39 4.40 15.70
N GLU A 86 -17.74 3.93 14.64
CA GLU A 86 -18.31 2.96 13.70
C GLU A 86 -18.67 1.66 14.40
N GLU A 87 -17.79 1.15 15.27
CA GLU A 87 -18.06 -0.05 16.08
C GLU A 87 -19.25 0.18 17.03
N CYS A 88 -19.35 1.35 17.67
CA CYS A 88 -20.52 1.69 18.50
C CYS A 88 -21.82 1.71 17.68
N VAL A 89 -21.80 2.34 16.49
CA VAL A 89 -22.97 2.40 15.61
C VAL A 89 -23.36 0.99 15.15
N SER A 90 -22.38 0.17 14.80
CA SER A 90 -22.57 -1.24 14.43
C SER A 90 -23.25 -2.01 15.56
N GLN A 91 -22.77 -1.92 16.81
CA GLN A 91 -23.37 -2.66 17.93
C GLN A 91 -24.77 -2.14 18.33
N VAL A 92 -25.06 -0.86 18.10
CA VAL A 92 -26.39 -0.27 18.35
C VAL A 92 -27.40 -0.66 17.27
N VAL A 93 -26.99 -0.65 15.99
CA VAL A 93 -27.89 -0.91 14.85
C VAL A 93 -27.99 -2.41 14.54
N LEU A 94 -26.90 -3.16 14.66
CA LEU A 94 -26.83 -4.62 14.49
C LEU A 94 -26.80 -5.30 15.86
N HIS A 95 -27.83 -5.05 16.68
CA HIS A 95 -27.84 -5.59 18.03
C HIS A 95 -27.90 -7.12 18.02
N ARG A 96 -26.93 -7.78 18.70
CA ARG A 96 -26.76 -9.26 18.72
C ARG A 96 -27.97 -10.05 19.25
N SER A 97 -29.01 -9.39 19.75
CA SER A 97 -30.23 -10.03 20.24
C SER A 97 -31.37 -10.03 19.24
N GLY A 98 -31.24 -9.34 18.09
CA GLY A 98 -32.35 -9.13 17.15
C GLY A 98 -33.45 -8.21 17.69
N MET A 99 -33.25 -7.61 18.86
CA MET A 99 -34.19 -6.69 19.51
C MET A 99 -33.61 -5.28 19.57
N ASP A 100 -34.46 -4.28 19.74
CA ASP A 100 -34.01 -2.91 19.99
C ASP A 100 -33.17 -2.84 21.29
N PRO A 101 -32.16 -1.96 21.36
CA PRO A 101 -31.48 -1.66 22.62
C PRO A 101 -32.49 -1.27 23.70
N ASP A 102 -32.29 -1.71 24.94
CA ASP A 102 -33.14 -1.29 26.06
C ASP A 102 -32.90 0.20 26.37
N PHE A 103 -33.73 1.08 25.80
CA PHE A 103 -33.68 2.53 26.01
C PHE A 103 -34.15 2.97 27.42
N GLY A 104 -34.73 2.06 28.20
CA GLY A 104 -35.09 2.28 29.61
C GLY A 104 -33.95 1.96 30.58
N TYR A 105 -32.94 1.21 30.12
CA TYR A 105 -31.76 0.87 30.90
C TYR A 105 -30.90 2.13 31.11
N ARG A 106 -30.78 2.57 32.37
CA ARG A 106 -30.01 3.77 32.75
C ARG A 106 -28.53 3.51 32.98
N GLU A 107 -28.08 2.28 32.82
CA GLU A 107 -26.66 1.92 32.90
C GLU A 107 -25.94 2.16 31.57
N ARG A 108 -24.61 2.19 31.62
CA ARG A 108 -23.76 2.44 30.45
C ARG A 108 -24.03 1.37 29.39
N LEU A 109 -24.15 1.80 28.14
CA LEU A 109 -24.14 0.88 27.00
C LEU A 109 -22.80 0.16 27.01
N ASP A 110 -22.83 -1.16 27.28
CA ASP A 110 -21.63 -1.99 27.35
C ASP A 110 -21.21 -2.33 25.92
N VAL A 111 -20.34 -1.50 25.35
CA VAL A 111 -19.78 -1.70 24.01
C VAL A 111 -18.55 -2.60 24.14
N ASP A 112 -18.60 -3.77 23.49
CA ASP A 112 -17.47 -4.70 23.48
C ASP A 112 -16.43 -4.25 22.45
N PHE A 113 -15.31 -3.72 22.92
CA PHE A 113 -14.17 -3.33 22.08
C PHE A 113 -13.07 -4.39 22.01
N THR A 114 -13.27 -5.59 22.53
CA THR A 114 -12.23 -6.64 22.56
C THR A 114 -11.71 -6.91 21.15
N HIS A 115 -12.62 -7.09 20.19
CA HIS A 115 -12.28 -7.30 18.79
C HIS A 115 -11.59 -6.09 18.14
N LEU A 116 -11.97 -4.87 18.54
CA LEU A 116 -11.34 -3.64 18.06
C LEU A 116 -9.87 -3.56 18.50
N ILE A 117 -9.58 -3.97 19.73
CA ILE A 117 -8.24 -4.03 20.31
C ILE A 117 -7.39 -5.07 19.57
N ASP A 118 -7.93 -6.27 19.34
CA ASP A 118 -7.22 -7.34 18.62
C ASP A 118 -6.83 -6.90 17.20
N GLN A 119 -7.76 -6.28 16.46
CA GLN A 119 -7.46 -5.72 15.15
C GLN A 119 -6.42 -4.60 15.19
N CYS A 120 -6.41 -3.76 16.24
CA CYS A 120 -5.40 -2.70 16.39
C CYS A 120 -4.01 -3.28 16.66
N VAL A 121 -3.91 -4.36 17.44
CA VAL A 121 -2.66 -5.09 17.68
C VAL A 121 -2.14 -5.72 16.40
N ASP A 122 -3.01 -6.36 15.61
CA ASP A 122 -2.60 -6.99 14.36
C ASP A 122 -2.20 -5.97 13.29
N LYS A 123 -2.93 -4.85 13.19
CA LYS A 123 -2.53 -3.74 12.32
C LYS A 123 -1.16 -3.18 12.70
N ALA A 124 -0.87 -2.98 13.98
CA ALA A 124 0.43 -2.50 14.43
C ALA A 124 1.58 -3.45 14.06
N LYS A 125 1.36 -4.77 14.12
CA LYS A 125 2.34 -5.77 13.67
C LYS A 125 2.57 -5.70 12.16
N VAL A 126 1.50 -5.53 11.37
CA VAL A 126 1.60 -5.39 9.91
C VAL A 126 2.38 -4.14 9.54
N ASP A 127 2.01 -2.98 10.11
CA ASP A 127 2.68 -1.70 9.85
C ASP A 127 4.19 -1.77 10.21
N GLU A 128 4.56 -2.41 11.34
CA GLU A 128 5.95 -2.63 11.72
C GLU A 128 6.70 -3.52 10.71
N SER A 129 6.03 -4.56 10.20
CA SER A 129 6.61 -5.47 9.22
C SER A 129 6.81 -4.80 7.86
N GLU A 130 5.88 -3.95 7.43
CA GLU A 130 5.99 -3.17 6.19
C GLU A 130 7.10 -2.13 6.26
N LEU A 131 7.24 -1.45 7.41
CA LEU A 131 8.30 -0.48 7.62
C LEU A 131 9.68 -1.16 7.59
N LYS A 132 9.82 -2.32 8.25
CA LYS A 132 11.04 -3.15 8.15
C LYS A 132 11.31 -3.59 6.71
N ALA A 133 10.29 -4.02 5.97
CA ALA A 133 10.45 -4.41 4.57
C ALA A 133 10.93 -3.24 3.70
N ALA A 134 10.38 -2.04 3.89
CA ALA A 134 10.80 -0.83 3.20
C ALA A 134 12.26 -0.45 3.54
N GLU A 135 12.65 -0.55 4.81
CA GLU A 135 14.05 -0.34 5.23
C GLU A 135 15.01 -1.35 4.59
N PHE A 136 14.63 -2.62 4.53
CA PHE A 136 15.43 -3.65 3.87
C PHE A 136 15.52 -3.42 2.37
N SER A 137 14.43 -3.03 1.71
CA SER A 137 14.45 -2.68 0.28
C SER A 137 15.41 -1.53 0.03
N LYS A 138 15.35 -0.47 0.84
CA LYS A 138 16.24 0.68 0.70
C LYS A 138 17.72 0.29 0.88
N LYS A 139 18.04 -0.48 1.91
CA LYS A 139 19.41 -0.97 2.13
C LYS A 139 19.90 -1.84 0.98
N PHE A 140 19.01 -2.65 0.42
CA PHE A 140 19.33 -3.47 -0.74
C PHE A 140 19.67 -2.62 -1.97
N ASP A 141 18.87 -1.59 -2.27
CA ASP A 141 19.11 -0.69 -3.39
C ASP A 141 20.41 0.12 -3.24
N GLU A 142 20.71 0.56 -2.02
CA GLU A 142 21.97 1.27 -1.69
C GLU A 142 23.19 0.36 -1.89
N GLU A 143 23.17 -0.86 -1.32
CA GLU A 143 24.25 -1.84 -1.48
C GLU A 143 24.41 -2.30 -2.93
N PHE A 144 23.31 -2.48 -3.66
CA PHE A 144 23.33 -2.84 -5.08
C PHE A 144 24.00 -1.75 -5.92
N SER A 145 23.64 -0.48 -5.67
CA SER A 145 24.24 0.67 -6.35
C SER A 145 25.72 0.80 -6.03
N ALA A 146 26.11 0.69 -4.75
CA ALA A 146 27.51 0.74 -4.32
C ALA A 146 28.34 -0.37 -4.97
N ARG A 147 27.78 -1.58 -5.08
CA ARG A 147 28.45 -2.71 -5.73
C ARG A 147 28.62 -2.49 -7.24
N GLN A 148 27.61 -1.92 -7.90
CA GLN A 148 27.70 -1.59 -9.33
C GLN A 148 28.77 -0.52 -9.59
N GLU A 149 28.84 0.51 -8.75
CA GLU A 149 29.86 1.56 -8.85
C GLU A 149 31.27 1.01 -8.62
N ALA A 150 31.46 0.20 -7.58
CA ALA A 150 32.74 -0.44 -7.30
C ALA A 150 33.19 -1.37 -8.45
N GLN A 151 32.25 -2.09 -9.08
CA GLN A 151 32.55 -2.94 -10.22
C GLN A 151 32.95 -2.12 -11.45
N ALA A 152 32.26 -1.01 -11.73
CA ALA A 152 32.61 -0.09 -12.81
C ALA A 152 33.98 0.57 -12.59
N GLU A 153 34.28 0.99 -11.37
CA GLU A 153 35.58 1.57 -11.03
C GLU A 153 36.71 0.55 -11.19
N SER A 154 36.48 -0.71 -10.77
CA SER A 154 37.45 -1.79 -10.94
C SER A 154 37.71 -2.08 -12.42
N GLN A 155 36.68 -2.14 -13.26
CA GLN A 155 36.84 -2.34 -14.71
C GLN A 155 37.64 -1.20 -15.36
N LYS A 156 37.37 0.05 -14.98
CA LYS A 156 38.13 1.20 -15.46
C LYS A 156 39.61 1.16 -15.06
N LYS A 157 39.92 0.67 -13.84
CA LYS A 157 41.30 0.47 -13.39
C LYS A 157 41.98 -0.66 -14.20
N GLU A 158 41.27 -1.76 -14.44
CA GLU A 158 41.75 -2.90 -15.25
C GLU A 158 42.10 -2.49 -16.69
N GLU A 159 41.24 -1.69 -17.34
CA GLU A 159 41.48 -1.17 -18.69
C GLU A 159 42.73 -0.28 -18.73
N LYS A 160 42.90 0.58 -17.73
CA LYS A 160 44.06 1.47 -17.63
C LYS A 160 45.36 0.72 -17.39
N ILE A 161 45.32 -0.37 -16.61
CA ILE A 161 46.47 -1.27 -16.44
C ILE A 161 46.85 -1.89 -17.78
N LYS A 162 45.88 -2.45 -18.52
CA LYS A 162 46.13 -3.04 -19.85
C LYS A 162 46.72 -2.04 -20.83
N GLU A 163 46.25 -0.80 -20.84
CA GLU A 163 46.80 0.26 -21.69
C GLU A 163 48.26 0.56 -21.34
N LEU A 164 48.57 0.75 -20.04
CA LEU A 164 49.93 1.01 -19.58
C LEU A 164 50.88 -0.17 -19.87
N GLU A 165 50.43 -1.41 -19.68
CA GLU A 165 51.17 -2.62 -20.05
C GLU A 165 51.47 -2.66 -21.56
N GLY A 166 50.49 -2.28 -22.39
CA GLY A 166 50.68 -2.14 -23.84
C GLY A 166 51.71 -1.07 -24.21
N GLN A 167 51.66 0.10 -23.57
CA GLN A 167 52.66 1.16 -23.77
C GLN A 167 54.07 0.72 -23.35
N ILE A 168 54.21 0.00 -22.23
CA ILE A 168 55.48 -0.56 -21.76
C ILE A 168 56.04 -1.56 -22.79
N CYS A 169 55.19 -2.42 -23.38
CA CYS A 169 55.60 -3.36 -24.41
C CYS A 169 56.10 -2.66 -25.69
N ASN A 170 55.38 -1.63 -26.14
CA ASN A 170 55.77 -0.82 -27.30
C ASN A 170 57.09 -0.07 -27.08
N LEU A 171 57.27 0.54 -25.90
CA LEU A 171 58.50 1.24 -25.54
C LEU A 171 59.69 0.28 -25.45
N LYS A 172 59.53 -0.91 -24.85
CA LYS A 172 60.57 -1.95 -24.87
C LYS A 172 60.96 -2.36 -26.29
N THR A 173 59.99 -2.46 -27.19
CA THR A 173 60.24 -2.79 -28.60
C THR A 173 60.99 -1.68 -29.34
N GLN A 174 60.66 -0.41 -29.10
CA GLN A 174 61.41 0.73 -29.65
C GLN A 174 62.84 0.85 -29.09
N ILE A 175 63.05 0.55 -27.81
CA ILE A 175 64.39 0.56 -27.20
C ILE A 175 65.24 -0.60 -27.73
N ALA A 176 64.63 -1.73 -28.10
CA ALA A 176 65.33 -2.84 -28.76
C ALA A 176 65.74 -2.54 -30.21
N ALA A 177 65.16 -1.51 -30.85
CA ALA A 177 65.49 -1.04 -32.19
C ALA A 177 66.32 0.26 -32.13
N GLY A 178 67.65 0.16 -32.05
CA GLY A 178 68.56 1.33 -32.02
C GLY A 178 68.65 2.13 -33.34
N PRO A 179 69.21 3.36 -33.33
CA PRO A 179 68.99 4.34 -34.41
C PRO A 179 70.04 4.29 -35.54
N ALA A 180 69.56 4.24 -36.80
CA ALA A 180 70.24 4.64 -38.04
C ALA A 180 69.20 4.70 -39.17
N ALA A 181 69.30 5.45 -40.27
CA ALA A 181 69.90 6.72 -40.68
C ALA A 181 69.45 6.90 -42.15
N ALA A 182 69.13 8.14 -42.55
CA ALA A 182 69.12 8.70 -43.91
C ALA A 182 68.25 8.07 -45.04
N GLY A 183 67.47 8.95 -45.70
CA GLY A 183 67.63 9.12 -47.15
C GLY A 183 66.49 8.70 -48.10
N THR A 184 65.83 9.73 -48.66
CA THR A 184 65.36 9.87 -50.06
C THR A 184 64.20 9.04 -50.64
N ARG A 185 63.36 9.81 -51.37
CA ARG A 185 62.56 9.52 -52.59
C ARG A 185 61.06 9.23 -52.42
N VAL A 186 60.29 10.17 -52.97
CA VAL A 186 58.89 10.07 -53.41
C VAL A 186 58.80 9.13 -54.64
N PRO A 187 57.66 8.43 -54.88
CA PRO A 187 56.67 8.90 -55.87
C PRO A 187 55.18 8.64 -55.49
N PRO A 188 54.18 9.14 -56.28
CA PRO A 188 52.73 9.19 -55.94
C PRO A 188 51.86 8.17 -56.75
N PRO A 189 50.52 8.33 -56.92
CA PRO A 189 49.40 7.79 -56.12
C PRO A 189 48.47 6.80 -56.88
N ALA A 190 47.56 6.07 -56.19
CA ALA A 190 46.31 5.56 -56.79
C ALA A 190 45.26 5.12 -55.73
N LEU A 191 44.05 5.66 -55.82
CA LEU A 191 42.78 5.09 -55.33
C LEU A 191 42.38 3.88 -56.22
N PRO A 192 41.63 2.86 -55.75
CA PRO A 192 40.17 3.01 -55.60
C PRO A 192 39.45 2.17 -54.52
N GLY A 193 38.32 2.74 -54.08
CA GLY A 193 37.05 2.12 -53.68
C GLY A 193 36.96 0.65 -53.27
N GLY A 194 36.39 0.43 -52.08
CA GLY A 194 35.80 -0.85 -51.68
C GLY A 194 35.05 -0.73 -50.35
N LEU A 195 33.72 -0.87 -50.41
CA LEU A 195 32.73 -0.63 -49.36
C LEU A 195 32.90 -1.52 -48.11
N ALA A 196 32.78 -0.92 -46.92
CA ALA A 196 32.29 -1.62 -45.73
C ALA A 196 31.31 -0.68 -44.98
N PRO A 197 30.07 -1.12 -44.68
CA PRO A 197 29.09 -0.28 -43.99
C PRO A 197 29.50 -0.08 -42.51
N PRO A 198 29.02 0.99 -41.86
CA PRO A 198 29.26 1.20 -40.43
C PRO A 198 28.56 0.11 -39.61
N PRO A 199 29.10 -0.22 -38.41
CA PRO A 199 28.47 -1.18 -37.51
C PRO A 199 27.08 -0.68 -37.06
N PRO A 200 26.12 -1.60 -36.79
CA PRO A 200 24.78 -1.23 -36.39
C PRO A 200 24.77 -0.55 -35.01
N PRO A 201 23.82 0.38 -34.76
CA PRO A 201 23.66 1.01 -33.46
C PRO A 201 23.17 -0.01 -32.42
N PRO A 202 23.53 0.14 -31.14
CA PRO A 202 23.03 -0.73 -30.08
C PRO A 202 21.50 -0.60 -29.96
N PRO A 203 20.78 -1.68 -29.58
CA PRO A 203 19.33 -1.70 -29.49
C PRO A 203 18.84 -0.61 -28.54
N GLY A 204 17.88 0.20 -29.02
CA GLY A 204 17.21 1.21 -28.21
C GLY A 204 16.58 0.58 -26.98
N MET A 205 16.99 1.05 -25.80
CA MET A 205 16.24 0.81 -24.58
C MET A 205 14.91 1.56 -24.73
N ALA A 206 13.85 0.76 -24.84
CA ALA A 206 12.47 1.20 -24.74
C ALA A 206 12.29 2.13 -23.54
N GLY A 207 11.49 3.17 -23.74
CA GLY A 207 11.33 4.30 -22.83
C GLY A 207 11.14 3.87 -21.37
N MET A 208 11.93 4.49 -20.51
CA MET A 208 11.55 4.59 -19.11
C MET A 208 10.22 5.37 -19.04
N PRO A 209 9.24 4.93 -18.23
CA PRO A 209 8.04 5.73 -18.00
C PRO A 209 8.45 7.10 -17.42
N PRO A 210 7.77 8.20 -17.80
CA PRO A 210 8.08 9.52 -17.28
C PRO A 210 7.91 9.55 -15.75
N PRO A 211 8.74 10.33 -15.03
CA PRO A 211 8.67 10.42 -13.58
C PRO A 211 7.32 11.00 -13.13
N PRO A 212 6.80 10.58 -11.96
CA PRO A 212 5.54 11.06 -11.43
C PRO A 212 5.58 12.58 -11.14
N PRO A 213 4.46 13.29 -11.31
CA PRO A 213 4.39 14.73 -11.08
C PRO A 213 4.66 15.08 -9.60
N PRO A 214 5.29 16.23 -9.34
CA PRO A 214 5.58 16.69 -7.98
C PRO A 214 4.27 17.00 -7.21
N PRO A 215 4.25 16.77 -5.89
CA PRO A 215 3.09 17.06 -5.05
C PRO A 215 2.81 18.57 -4.97
N PRO A 216 1.53 18.98 -4.87
CA PRO A 216 1.15 20.39 -4.79
C PRO A 216 1.63 21.05 -3.48
N PRO A 217 2.07 22.33 -3.54
CA PRO A 217 2.53 23.08 -2.37
C PRO A 217 1.39 23.44 -1.40
N PRO A 218 1.73 23.71 -0.12
CA PRO A 218 0.79 23.89 0.99
C PRO A 218 -0.12 25.11 0.88
#